data_AF-A0A8C3HM22-F1
#
_entry.id   AF-A0A8C3HM22-F1
#
_cell.length_a   1.000
_cell.length_b   1.000
_cell.length_c   1.000
_cell.angle_alpha   90.00
_cell.angle_beta   90.00
_cell.angle_gamma   90.00
#
_symmetry.space_group_name_H-M   'P 1'
#
loop_
_entity.id
_entity.type
_entity.pdbx_description
1 polymer ?
#
loop_
_entity_poly.entity_id
_entity_poly.type
_entity_poly.pdbx_seq_one_letter_code
_entity_poly.pdbx_strand_id
1 'polypeptide(L)'
;MGQGPQPQRLQLRAVLRLKSGGCVPRSWIYLLNEGSTDLATEGRPGMRTELFSSKCPDTIIVQETDQDYQRILLYSRTPDLADECIEDFRSQAYCLDMEEFLLIPRSQGTTRMRRPLGGSPHPIGQWD
;
A
#
# COMPACT_ATOMS: atom_id res chain seq x y z
N MET A 1 10.88 35.09 1.02
CA MET A 1 11.08 33.68 0.65
C MET A 1 9.72 33.02 0.69
N GLY A 2 9.10 32.81 -0.46
CA GLY A 2 7.75 32.21 -0.53
C GLY A 2 7.82 30.75 -0.11
N GLN A 3 7.01 30.36 0.87
CA GLN A 3 6.80 28.94 1.17
C GLN A 3 6.19 28.32 -0.10
N GLY A 4 6.89 27.35 -0.69
CA GLY A 4 6.32 26.56 -1.77
C GLY A 4 5.04 25.86 -1.32
N PRO A 5 4.18 25.41 -2.26
CA PRO A 5 2.93 24.73 -1.92
C PRO A 5 3.21 23.58 -0.95
N GLN A 6 2.46 23.56 0.17
CA GLN A 6 2.62 22.53 1.19
C GLN A 6 2.05 21.20 0.65
N PRO A 7 2.77 20.07 0.77
CA PRO A 7 2.29 18.80 0.25
C PRO A 7 1.02 18.35 0.96
N GLN A 8 0.11 17.73 0.22
CA GLN A 8 -1.08 17.11 0.80
C GLN A 8 -0.65 15.88 1.61
N ARG A 9 -1.41 15.53 2.65
CA ARG A 9 -1.07 14.45 3.59
C ARG A 9 -2.10 13.34 3.53
N LEU A 10 -1.65 12.10 3.34
CA LEU A 10 -2.47 10.90 3.42
C LEU A 10 -2.03 10.05 4.61
N GLN A 11 -2.95 9.79 5.54
CA GLN A 11 -2.67 8.94 6.68
C GLN A 11 -3.02 7.47 6.35
N LEU A 12 -2.00 6.62 6.23
CA LEU A 12 -2.18 5.19 6.17
C LEU A 12 -2.22 4.61 7.60
N ARG A 13 -3.21 3.75 7.86
CA ARG A 13 -3.31 2.96 9.09
C ARG A 13 -3.43 1.49 8.72
N ALA A 14 -2.71 0.64 9.43
CA ALA A 14 -2.75 -0.81 9.24
C ALA A 14 -2.71 -1.53 10.59
N VAL A 15 -3.20 -2.77 10.60
CA VAL A 15 -2.98 -3.70 11.70
C VAL A 15 -2.39 -4.98 11.11
N LEU A 16 -1.15 -5.25 11.47
CA LEU A 16 -0.41 -6.42 11.02
C LEU A 16 -0.74 -7.61 11.90
N ARG A 17 -1.15 -8.72 11.29
CA ARG A 17 -1.37 -9.99 11.98
C ARG A 17 -0.06 -10.77 11.99
N LEU A 18 0.45 -11.07 13.18
CA LEU A 18 1.64 -11.90 13.35
C LEU A 18 1.29 -13.38 13.24
N LYS A 19 2.27 -14.21 12.87
CA LYS A 19 2.12 -15.68 12.84
C LYS A 19 1.66 -16.25 14.19
N SER A 20 2.12 -15.64 15.30
CA SER A 20 1.71 -15.99 16.67
C SER A 20 0.24 -15.68 17.01
N GLY A 21 -0.50 -15.04 16.11
CA GLY A 21 -1.88 -14.59 16.34
C GLY A 21 -1.97 -13.19 16.95
N GLY A 22 -0.86 -12.57 17.33
CA GLY A 22 -0.82 -11.19 17.82
C GLY A 22 -1.16 -10.16 16.73
N CYS A 23 -1.65 -9.00 17.14
CA CYS A 23 -2.02 -7.89 16.25
C CYS A 23 -1.18 -6.66 16.58
N VAL A 24 -0.52 -6.08 15.56
CA VAL A 24 0.36 -4.93 15.73
C VAL A 24 -0.13 -3.75 14.90
N PRO A 25 -0.64 -2.67 15.52
CA PRO A 25 -1.06 -1.48 14.80
C PRO A 25 0.15 -0.69 14.27
N ARG A 26 -0.03 -0.09 13.09
CA ARG A 26 0.94 0.78 12.43
C ARG A 26 0.23 1.96 11.77
N SER A 27 0.92 3.09 11.67
CA SER A 27 0.47 4.25 10.92
C SER A 27 1.65 4.94 10.27
N TRP A 28 1.41 5.43 9.06
CA TRP A 28 2.36 6.21 8.27
C TRP A 28 1.64 7.44 7.71
N ILE A 29 2.41 8.46 7.39
CA ILE A 29 1.92 9.67 6.73
C ILE A 29 2.68 9.78 5.41
N TYR A 30 1.93 9.67 4.31
CA TYR A 30 2.44 9.92 2.97
C TYR A 30 2.22 11.39 2.61
N LEU A 31 3.18 11.97 1.90
CA LEU A 31 3.17 13.33 1.39
C LEU A 31 3.00 13.26 -0.12
N LEU A 32 1.96 13.92 -0.62
CA LEU A 32 1.67 14.02 -2.05
C LEU A 32 2.12 15.39 -2.55
N ASN A 33 3.00 15.37 -3.54
CA ASN A 33 3.51 16.57 -4.19
C ASN A 33 2.67 16.87 -5.43
N GLU A 34 2.40 18.15 -5.67
CA GLU A 34 1.66 18.57 -6.86
C GLU A 34 2.38 18.14 -8.14
N GLY A 35 1.62 17.56 -9.08
CA GLY A 35 2.16 17.09 -10.37
C GLY A 35 2.89 15.74 -10.32
N SER A 36 2.90 15.04 -9.18
CA SER A 36 3.50 13.70 -9.05
C SER A 36 2.49 12.70 -8.49
N THR A 37 2.57 11.46 -8.97
CA THR A 37 1.86 10.30 -8.40
C THR A 37 2.66 9.60 -7.30
N ASP A 38 3.91 10.01 -7.10
CA ASP A 38 4.81 9.41 -6.12
C ASP A 38 4.42 9.85 -4.71
N LEU A 39 4.55 8.92 -3.78
CA LEU A 39 4.34 9.18 -2.36
C LEU A 39 5.69 9.29 -1.66
N ALA A 40 5.96 10.43 -1.06
CA ALA A 40 7.05 10.55 -0.09
C ALA A 40 6.55 10.12 1.29
N THR A 41 7.41 9.54 2.13
CA THR A 41 7.01 9.08 3.48
C THR A 41 7.58 10.02 4.55
N GLU A 42 6.71 10.55 5.42
CA GLU A 42 7.13 11.43 6.51
C GLU A 42 8.13 10.72 7.44
N GLY A 43 9.26 11.38 7.70
CA GLY A 43 10.37 10.81 8.49
C GLY A 43 11.29 9.85 7.73
N ARG A 44 11.08 9.64 6.41
CA ARG A 44 11.93 8.79 5.55
C ARG A 44 12.26 9.50 4.22
N PRO A 45 13.19 10.47 4.22
CA PRO A 45 13.48 11.27 3.02
C PRO A 45 14.16 10.50 1.89
N GLY A 46 14.83 9.37 2.18
CA GLY A 46 15.43 8.50 1.17
C GLY A 46 14.45 7.55 0.49
N MET A 47 13.26 7.37 1.08
CA MET A 47 12.26 6.43 0.61
C MET A 47 11.39 7.06 -0.47
N ARG A 48 11.37 6.44 -1.64
CA ARG A 48 10.44 6.74 -2.73
C ARG A 48 9.40 5.64 -2.85
N THR A 49 8.14 6.02 -3.04
CA THR A 49 7.05 5.08 -3.28
C THR A 49 6.32 5.44 -4.56
N GLU A 50 6.36 4.54 -5.54
CA GLU A 50 5.71 4.71 -6.84
C GLU A 50 4.50 3.76 -6.93
N LEU A 51 3.44 4.22 -7.61
CA LEU A 51 2.17 3.51 -7.73
C LEU A 51 1.94 3.07 -9.18
N PHE A 52 1.68 1.79 -9.38
CA PHE A 52 1.43 1.21 -10.70
C PHE A 52 0.08 0.52 -10.75
N SER A 53 -0.59 0.66 -11.89
CA SER A 53 -1.77 -0.15 -12.22
C SER A 53 -1.36 -1.60 -12.42
N SER A 54 -2.16 -2.52 -11.91
CA SER A 54 -2.01 -3.94 -12.22
C SER A 54 -3.05 -4.36 -13.27
N LYS A 55 -2.82 -5.49 -13.94
CA LYS A 55 -3.79 -6.12 -14.83
C LYS A 55 -5.02 -6.65 -14.10
N CYS A 56 -4.87 -7.00 -12.83
CA CYS A 56 -5.94 -7.54 -12.02
C CYS A 56 -6.84 -6.44 -11.45
N PRO A 57 -8.17 -6.63 -11.46
CA PRO A 57 -9.11 -5.65 -10.95
C PRO A 57 -8.94 -5.45 -9.45
N ASP A 58 -9.25 -4.24 -8.98
CA ASP A 58 -9.24 -3.88 -7.55
C ASP A 58 -7.90 -4.09 -6.84
N THR A 59 -6.78 -4.11 -7.57
CA THR A 59 -5.43 -4.18 -7.01
C THR A 59 -4.58 -2.98 -7.39
N ILE A 60 -3.48 -2.80 -6.66
CA ILE A 60 -2.46 -1.79 -6.90
C ILE A 60 -1.08 -2.38 -6.63
N ILE A 61 -0.11 -2.06 -7.48
CA ILE A 61 1.29 -2.38 -7.26
C ILE A 61 1.97 -1.15 -6.68
N VAL A 62 2.71 -1.34 -5.59
CA VAL A 62 3.47 -0.30 -4.91
C VAL A 62 4.94 -0.68 -5.00
N GLN A 63 5.74 0.15 -5.67
CA GLN A 63 7.18 0.00 -5.67
C GLN A 63 7.77 0.91 -4.61
N GLU A 64 8.59 0.33 -3.73
CA GLU A 64 9.32 1.07 -2.71
C GLU A 64 10.82 0.92 -2.96
N THR A 65 11.48 2.07 -3.07
CA THR A 65 12.94 2.16 -3.21
C THR A 65 13.47 3.02 -2.08
N ASP A 66 14.46 2.52 -1.37
CA ASP A 66 15.24 3.26 -0.36
C ASP A 66 16.74 3.03 -0.63
N GLN A 67 17.61 3.52 0.25
CA GLN A 67 19.06 3.48 0.05
C GLN A 67 19.64 2.06 -0.12
N ASP A 68 19.06 1.07 0.55
CA ASP A 68 19.59 -0.28 0.69
C ASP A 68 18.65 -1.38 0.16
N TYR A 69 17.44 -1.03 -0.27
CA TYR A 69 16.50 -2.00 -0.83
C TYR A 69 15.60 -1.41 -1.91
N GLN A 70 15.16 -2.30 -2.79
CA GLN A 70 14.07 -2.08 -3.72
C GLN A 70 13.11 -3.27 -3.61
N ARG A 71 11.82 -3.01 -3.57
CA ARG A 71 10.79 -4.06 -3.56
C ARG A 71 9.52 -3.58 -4.26
N ILE A 72 8.75 -4.54 -4.76
CA ILE A 72 7.37 -4.30 -5.20
C ILE A 72 6.40 -5.07 -4.32
N LEU A 73 5.25 -4.47 -4.07
CA LEU A 73 4.20 -4.96 -3.18
C LEU A 73 2.87 -4.97 -3.92
N LEU A 74 2.11 -6.05 -3.81
CA LEU A 74 0.76 -6.16 -4.38
C LEU A 74 -0.29 -6.04 -3.27
N TYR A 75 -1.19 -5.06 -3.40
CA TYR A 75 -2.36 -4.90 -2.54
C TYR A 75 -3.64 -5.15 -3.33
N SER A 76 -4.64 -5.73 -2.67
CA SER A 76 -5.98 -5.97 -3.22
C SER A 76 -7.04 -5.40 -2.28
N ARG A 77 -8.18 -4.96 -2.82
CA ARG A 77 -9.36 -4.64 -2.01
C ARG A 77 -10.03 -5.88 -1.41
N THR A 78 -9.80 -7.06 -1.99
CA THR A 78 -10.29 -8.35 -1.49
C THR A 78 -9.17 -9.15 -0.83
N PRO A 79 -9.46 -9.89 0.26
CA PRO A 79 -8.48 -10.74 0.91
C PRO A 79 -8.16 -11.99 0.11
N ASP A 80 -9.02 -12.43 -0.80
CA ASP A 80 -8.80 -13.59 -1.64
C ASP A 80 -8.56 -13.08 -3.07
N LEU A 81 -7.34 -13.30 -3.55
CA LEU A 81 -6.91 -12.90 -4.89
C LEU A 81 -6.67 -14.18 -5.70
N ALA A 82 -7.10 -14.19 -6.96
CA ALA A 82 -6.95 -15.36 -7.83
C ALA A 82 -5.47 -15.68 -8.08
N ASP A 83 -5.13 -16.97 -8.23
CA ASP A 83 -3.75 -17.41 -8.43
C ASP A 83 -3.13 -16.80 -9.71
N GLU A 84 -3.94 -16.64 -10.77
CA GLU A 84 -3.50 -15.98 -12.01
C GLU A 84 -2.97 -14.56 -11.77
N CYS A 85 -3.57 -13.81 -10.84
CA CYS A 85 -3.12 -12.48 -10.48
C CYS A 85 -1.82 -12.47 -9.70
N ILE A 86 -1.61 -13.50 -8.88
CA ILE A 86 -0.37 -13.67 -8.11
C ILE A 86 0.77 -14.02 -9.08
N GLU A 87 0.53 -14.92 -10.03
CA GLU A 87 1.51 -15.30 -11.04
C GLU A 87 1.81 -14.17 -12.05
N ASP A 88 0.81 -13.37 -12.42
CA ASP A 88 1.02 -12.17 -13.24
C ASP A 88 1.90 -11.13 -12.54
N PHE A 89 1.70 -10.91 -11.24
CA PHE A 89 2.55 -10.04 -10.43
C PHE A 89 3.96 -10.61 -10.29
N ARG A 90 4.08 -11.92 -10.04
CA ARG A 90 5.38 -12.62 -9.96
C ARG A 90 6.16 -12.53 -11.26
N SER A 91 5.49 -12.69 -12.40
CA SER A 91 6.10 -12.57 -13.72
C SER A 91 6.61 -11.15 -13.98
N GLN A 92 5.86 -10.11 -13.57
CA GLN A 92 6.32 -8.72 -13.62
C GLN A 92 7.54 -8.48 -12.73
N ALA A 93 7.56 -9.06 -11.51
CA ALA A 93 8.70 -8.98 -10.60
C ALA A 93 9.97 -9.60 -11.23
N TYR A 94 9.81 -10.77 -11.84
CA TYR A 94 10.92 -11.47 -12.50
C TYR A 94 11.51 -10.66 -13.66
N CYS A 95 10.68 -9.98 -14.45
CA CYS A 95 11.16 -9.07 -15.50
C CYS A 95 11.94 -7.85 -14.98
N LEU A 96 11.85 -7.55 -13.68
CA LEU A 96 12.60 -6.49 -12.99
C LEU A 96 13.80 -7.05 -12.21
N ASP A 97 14.23 -8.27 -12.50
CA ASP A 97 15.31 -8.99 -11.80
C ASP A 97 15.05 -9.17 -10.29
N MET A 98 13.78 -9.21 -9.87
CA MET A 98 13.36 -9.48 -8.49
C MET A 98 12.97 -10.95 -8.33
N GLU A 99 13.93 -11.78 -7.96
CA GLU A 99 13.73 -13.24 -7.83
C GLU A 99 13.08 -13.66 -6.51
N GLU A 100 13.36 -12.92 -5.43
CA GLU A 100 12.82 -13.21 -4.10
C GLU A 100 11.33 -12.87 -4.02
N PHE A 101 10.51 -13.89 -3.74
CA PHE A 101 9.05 -13.75 -3.72
C PHE A 101 8.45 -14.21 -2.40
N LEU A 102 7.62 -13.36 -1.79
CA LEU A 102 6.92 -13.66 -0.54
C LEU A 102 5.41 -13.56 -0.72
N LEU A 103 4.74 -14.70 -0.68
CA LEU A 103 3.28 -14.75 -0.51
C LEU A 103 2.94 -14.77 0.98
N ILE A 104 2.25 -13.74 1.47
CA ILE A 104 1.82 -13.66 2.86
C ILE A 104 0.66 -14.65 3.08
N PRO A 105 0.80 -15.68 3.95
CA PRO A 105 -0.26 -16.62 4.22
C PRO A 105 -1.48 -15.92 4.85
N ARG A 106 -2.67 -16.13 4.27
CA ARG A 106 -3.94 -15.54 4.75
C ARG A 106 -4.79 -16.55 5.55
N SER A 107 -4.15 -17.52 6.18
CA SER A 107 -4.82 -18.60 6.93
C SER A 107 -5.48 -18.16 8.24
N GLN A 108 -5.19 -16.93 8.71
CA GLN A 108 -5.84 -16.33 9.88
C GLN A 108 -6.74 -15.18 9.42
N GLY A 109 -7.95 -15.10 9.97
CA GLY A 109 -8.91 -14.04 9.66
C GLY A 109 -8.33 -12.63 9.86
N THR A 110 -8.84 -11.67 9.10
CA THR A 110 -8.37 -10.29 9.17
C THR A 110 -8.61 -9.68 10.54
N THR A 111 -7.65 -8.89 11.03
CA THR A 111 -7.84 -8.17 12.28
C THR A 111 -8.69 -6.93 12.02
N ARG A 112 -9.77 -6.77 12.79
CA ARG A 112 -10.66 -5.61 12.63
C ARG A 112 -9.92 -4.32 13.01
N MET A 113 -9.65 -3.48 12.02
CA MET A 113 -9.32 -2.08 12.27
C MET A 113 -10.55 -1.41 12.88
N ARG A 114 -10.46 -1.01 14.16
CA ARG A 114 -11.50 -0.18 14.76
C ARG A 114 -11.51 1.16 14.02
N ARG A 115 -12.63 1.51 13.38
CA ARG A 115 -12.82 2.88 12.89
C ARG A 115 -12.71 3.83 14.08
N PRO A 116 -12.14 5.04 13.90
CA PRO A 116 -12.25 6.07 14.92
C PRO A 116 -13.73 6.28 15.25
N LEU A 117 -14.09 6.15 16.52
CA LEU A 117 -15.43 6.49 17.01
C LEU A 117 -15.57 8.02 16.83
N GLY A 118 -16.22 8.46 15.76
CA GLY A 118 -16.44 9.90 15.52
C GLY A 118 -16.67 10.34 14.07
N GLY A 119 -16.51 9.48 13.07
CA GLY A 119 -16.83 9.82 11.67
C GLY A 119 -18.22 9.34 11.29
N SER A 120 -19.16 10.27 11.08
CA SER A 120 -20.50 9.96 10.54
C SER A 120 -20.38 9.16 9.24
N PRO A 121 -21.19 8.10 9.02
CA PRO A 121 -21.16 7.36 7.76
C PRO A 121 -21.73 8.25 6.66
N HIS A 122 -20.88 8.88 5.84
CA HIS A 122 -21.33 9.35 4.55
C HIS A 122 -21.47 8.14 3.63
N PRO A 123 -22.66 7.92 3.03
CA PRO A 123 -22.85 6.84 2.08
C PRO A 123 -21.94 7.09 0.88
N ILE A 124 -21.14 6.09 0.52
CA ILE A 124 -20.48 6.02 -0.78
C ILE A 124 -21.61 5.79 -1.78
N GLY A 125 -22.09 6.88 -2.37
CA GLY A 125 -23.11 6.90 -3.40
C GLY A 125 -22.58 7.60 -4.64
N GLN A 126 -22.60 6.85 -5.75
CA GLN A 126 -22.79 7.30 -7.14
C GLN A 126 -21.93 8.47 -7.63
N TRP A 127 -20.93 8.12 -8.45
CA TRP A 127 -20.47 9.01 -9.51
C TRP A 127 -21.42 8.80 -10.71
N ASP A 128 -22.04 9.89 -11.18
CA ASP A 128 -22.63 9.97 -12.53
C ASP A 128 -21.54 9.81 -13.60
#